data_AF-A0A533REY9-F1
#
_entry.id   AF-A0A533REY9-F1
#
_cell.length_a   1.000
_cell.length_b   1.000
_cell.length_c   1.000
_cell.angle_alpha   90.00
_cell.angle_beta   90.00
_cell.angle_gamma   90.00
#
_symmetry.space_group_name_H-M   'P 1'
#
loop_
_entity.id
_entity.type
_entity.pdbx_description
1 polymer ?
#
loop_
_entity_poly.entity_id
_entity_poly.type
_entity_poly.pdbx_seq_one_letter_code
_entity_poly.pdbx_strand_id
1 'polypeptide(L)'
;MKYGNQRQYGDIAGDLKELQPFIYIFRRGGMGADARGPHAEGKKGIFVVNESYGNGCFIKHGILLPLSTCKDERIRAALLMLGKTLSHDPLCDGAEARRRQAQMILDATFGGNIKVAAHADMGGNVEFDRSRAFFEMLAENFSYVEEVDDDPEGIAVPTKLQPFPCKSYGEYLEWYYERMDARSWGWDHCTPCLVFEGTSSLGNWHFTRDGLERPHFGLDRLFQINPTVEDEPATVRLEMENRWDWIYLHLGVGSQTLDAVLSNSFPPVELLIEWLKSIGRGDLPVRFQIEEEGPEKKFEAYATDDPDRILLRILNAYCDEQEGVFIEAIVNRRQFVDAFRIAMREFFRTEFNPEAWYCVTCGEYERPHLGDQILADPWFQV
;
A
#
# COMPACT_ATOMS: atom_id res chain seq x y z
N MET A 1 35.09 6.09 -23.62
CA MET A 1 34.36 6.65 -22.46
C MET A 1 33.41 5.57 -21.99
N LYS A 2 33.73 4.88 -20.88
CA LYS A 2 32.75 4.03 -20.19
C LYS A 2 31.80 4.99 -19.48
N TYR A 3 30.53 5.03 -19.86
CA TYR A 3 29.51 5.63 -19.02
C TYR A 3 29.57 4.91 -17.66
N GLY A 4 29.65 5.65 -16.56
CA GLY A 4 29.63 5.02 -15.23
C GLY A 4 28.30 4.30 -15.05
N ASN A 5 28.32 3.07 -14.54
CA ASN A 5 27.11 2.29 -14.26
C ASN A 5 26.48 2.70 -12.91
N GLN A 6 26.60 3.97 -12.53
CA GLN A 6 26.02 4.47 -11.30
C GLN A 6 24.49 4.56 -11.44
N ARG A 7 23.79 3.81 -10.61
CA ARG A 7 22.34 3.72 -10.58
C ARG A 7 21.82 4.22 -9.23
N GLN A 8 20.86 5.13 -9.29
CA GLN A 8 20.21 5.69 -8.11
C GLN A 8 18.75 5.24 -7.95
N TYR A 9 18.17 4.53 -8.93
CA TYR A 9 16.85 3.92 -8.83
C TYR A 9 16.68 2.83 -9.90
N GLY A 10 15.60 2.06 -9.77
CA GLY A 10 15.20 1.07 -10.78
C GLY A 10 15.91 -0.27 -10.60
N ASP A 11 15.91 -1.07 -11.66
CA ASP A 11 16.40 -2.45 -11.61
C ASP A 11 17.90 -2.54 -11.44
N ILE A 12 18.35 -3.30 -10.44
CA ILE A 12 19.76 -3.65 -10.25
C ILE A 12 20.01 -4.94 -11.02
N ALA A 13 20.84 -4.86 -12.06
CA ALA A 13 21.12 -5.98 -12.94
C ALA A 13 22.21 -6.91 -12.39
N GLY A 14 23.16 -6.37 -11.63
CA GLY A 14 24.25 -7.13 -11.01
C GLY A 14 23.84 -8.00 -9.82
N ASP A 15 24.74 -8.90 -9.43
CA ASP A 15 24.56 -9.80 -8.29
C ASP A 15 24.50 -9.01 -6.96
N LEU A 16 23.48 -9.26 -6.14
CA LEU A 16 23.21 -8.56 -4.89
C LEU A 16 24.03 -9.09 -3.69
N LYS A 17 24.99 -10.00 -3.88
CA LYS A 17 25.80 -10.60 -2.79
C LYS A 17 26.39 -9.60 -1.78
N GLU A 18 26.89 -8.44 -2.24
CA GLU A 18 27.47 -7.41 -1.34
C GLU A 18 26.42 -6.61 -0.57
N LEU A 19 25.15 -6.70 -0.97
CA LEU A 19 24.02 -6.12 -0.27
C LEU A 19 23.36 -7.12 0.68
N GLN A 20 23.54 -8.42 0.46
CA GLN A 20 22.92 -9.48 1.25
C GLN A 20 23.66 -9.77 2.57
N PRO A 21 22.92 -10.16 3.63
CA PRO A 21 21.46 -10.06 3.76
C PRO A 21 21.00 -8.61 3.95
N PHE A 22 19.79 -8.29 3.51
CA PHE A 22 19.21 -6.95 3.63
C PHE A 22 17.75 -6.99 4.07
N ILE A 23 17.34 -5.94 4.80
CA ILE A 23 15.92 -5.65 4.97
C ILE A 23 15.44 -4.95 3.70
N TYR A 24 14.38 -5.47 3.11
CA TYR A 24 13.70 -4.88 1.98
C TYR A 24 12.34 -4.36 2.41
N ILE A 25 12.09 -3.07 2.21
CA ILE A 25 10.78 -2.47 2.43
C ILE A 25 10.23 -2.07 1.08
N PHE A 26 9.26 -2.84 0.58
CA PHE A 26 8.84 -2.77 -0.82
C PHE A 26 7.34 -2.79 -1.00
N ARG A 27 6.85 -2.08 -2.01
CA ARG A 27 5.47 -2.17 -2.49
C ARG A 27 5.26 -3.52 -3.16
N ARG A 28 4.28 -4.31 -2.70
CA ARG A 28 3.86 -5.53 -3.40
C ARG A 28 3.06 -5.11 -4.65
N GLY A 29 3.57 -5.45 -5.83
CA GLY A 29 2.85 -5.25 -7.09
C GLY A 29 3.15 -3.93 -7.79
N GLY A 30 3.38 -4.04 -9.10
CA GLY A 30 3.46 -2.95 -10.06
C GLY A 30 3.46 -3.57 -11.46
N MET A 31 2.64 -3.05 -12.37
CA MET A 31 2.73 -3.46 -13.77
C MET A 31 3.99 -2.86 -14.39
N GLY A 32 4.62 -3.58 -15.32
CA GLY A 32 5.94 -3.25 -15.91
C GLY A 32 6.06 -1.90 -16.63
N ALA A 33 5.01 -1.06 -16.63
CA ALA A 33 5.06 0.33 -17.04
C ALA A 33 5.74 1.23 -15.98
N ASP A 34 5.55 0.97 -14.69
CA ASP A 34 6.13 1.75 -13.58
C ASP A 34 7.67 1.64 -13.52
N ALA A 35 8.20 0.47 -13.89
CA ALA A 35 9.63 0.18 -13.88
C ALA A 35 10.42 0.90 -14.98
N ARG A 36 9.74 1.39 -16.02
CA ARG A 36 10.37 2.08 -17.16
C ARG A 36 10.26 3.60 -17.06
N GLY A 37 9.81 4.12 -15.92
CA GLY A 37 9.75 5.55 -15.67
C GLY A 37 11.14 6.21 -15.81
N PRO A 38 11.23 7.41 -16.40
CA PRO A 38 12.50 8.12 -16.58
C PRO A 38 13.19 8.43 -15.24
N HIS A 39 14.50 8.68 -15.29
CA HIS A 39 15.31 9.13 -14.15
C HIS A 39 14.65 10.37 -13.54
N ALA A 40 14.01 10.20 -12.39
CA ALA A 40 13.47 11.31 -11.61
C ALA A 40 14.30 11.45 -10.34
N GLU A 41 14.84 12.65 -10.09
CA GLU A 41 15.62 12.92 -8.86
C GLU A 41 14.86 12.59 -7.58
N GLY A 42 13.52 12.55 -7.63
CA GLY A 42 12.66 12.14 -6.52
C GLY A 42 12.78 10.66 -6.16
N LYS A 43 13.16 9.76 -7.08
CA LYS A 43 13.12 8.30 -6.87
C LYS A 43 14.44 7.71 -6.33
N LYS A 44 15.38 8.56 -5.89
CA LYS A 44 16.70 8.13 -5.40
C LYS A 44 16.59 7.12 -4.25
N GLY A 45 17.33 6.02 -4.36
CA GLY A 45 17.36 4.89 -3.42
C GLY A 45 16.18 3.91 -3.52
N ILE A 46 15.26 4.11 -4.46
CA ILE A 46 14.16 3.17 -4.72
C ILE A 46 14.59 2.22 -5.83
N PHE A 47 14.96 0.99 -5.44
CA PHE A 47 15.41 -0.04 -6.36
C PHE A 47 14.31 -1.05 -6.65
N VAL A 48 14.47 -1.73 -7.78
CA VAL A 48 13.69 -2.89 -8.15
C VAL A 48 14.51 -4.12 -7.87
N VAL A 49 13.86 -5.11 -7.27
CA VAL A 49 14.41 -6.43 -7.07
C VAL A 49 13.45 -7.43 -7.71
N ASN A 50 13.90 -8.06 -8.80
CA ASN A 50 13.05 -8.84 -9.68
C ASN A 50 12.75 -10.25 -9.19
N GLU A 51 11.59 -10.74 -9.63
CA GLU A 51 11.31 -12.17 -9.83
C GLU A 51 10.78 -12.34 -11.26
N SER A 52 11.48 -13.15 -12.06
CA SER A 52 11.00 -13.56 -13.39
C SER A 52 10.20 -14.85 -13.25
N TYR A 53 8.92 -14.84 -13.63
CA TYR A 53 8.07 -16.02 -13.65
C TYR A 53 7.51 -16.23 -15.06
N GLY A 54 8.05 -17.22 -15.78
CA GLY A 54 7.70 -17.47 -17.18
C GLY A 54 8.01 -16.29 -18.10
N ASN A 55 7.02 -15.80 -18.85
CA ASN A 55 7.14 -14.62 -19.71
C ASN A 55 6.81 -13.29 -19.01
N GLY A 56 6.50 -13.31 -17.71
CA GLY A 56 6.18 -12.14 -16.90
C GLY A 56 7.32 -11.74 -15.96
N CYS A 57 7.50 -10.44 -15.75
CA CYS A 57 8.39 -9.89 -14.72
C CYS A 57 7.54 -9.18 -13.66
N PHE A 58 7.71 -9.54 -12.40
CA PHE A 58 7.02 -8.90 -11.27
C PHE A 58 8.02 -8.05 -10.51
N ILE A 59 7.68 -6.77 -10.46
CA ILE A 59 8.62 -5.73 -10.10
C ILE A 59 8.20 -5.23 -8.73
N LYS A 60 9.06 -5.48 -7.75
CA LYS A 60 8.91 -5.00 -6.38
C LYS A 60 9.77 -3.75 -6.28
N HIS A 61 9.16 -2.60 -6.03
CA HIS A 61 9.86 -1.34 -5.81
C HIS A 61 10.03 -1.09 -4.31
N GLY A 62 11.22 -0.78 -3.86
CA GLY A 62 11.48 -0.58 -2.44
C GLY A 62 12.86 -0.06 -2.14
N ILE A 63 13.14 0.07 -0.85
CA ILE A 63 14.47 0.45 -0.36
C ILE A 63 15.20 -0.75 0.22
N LEU A 64 16.51 -0.80 -0.01
CA LEU A 64 17.39 -1.85 0.50
C LEU A 64 18.15 -1.32 1.71
N LEU A 65 18.03 -2.00 2.85
CA LEU A 65 18.82 -1.73 4.06
C LEU A 65 19.71 -2.95 4.37
N PRO A 66 20.94 -3.02 3.83
CA PRO A 66 21.86 -4.11 4.11
C PRO A 66 22.14 -4.25 5.60
N LEU A 67 22.16 -5.48 6.12
CA LEU A 67 22.49 -5.72 7.53
C LEU A 67 23.90 -5.24 7.88
N SER A 68 24.80 -5.17 6.89
CA SER A 68 26.14 -4.58 7.04
C SER A 68 26.13 -3.10 7.45
N THR A 69 25.04 -2.38 7.20
CA THR A 69 24.86 -0.98 7.61
C THR A 69 24.33 -0.81 9.03
N CYS A 70 23.90 -1.91 9.68
CA CYS A 70 23.40 -1.85 11.04
C CYS A 70 24.54 -1.48 12.00
N LYS A 71 24.38 -0.36 12.72
CA LYS A 71 25.40 0.13 13.66
C LYS A 71 25.44 -0.63 14.99
N ASP A 72 24.38 -1.36 15.33
CA ASP A 72 24.28 -2.14 16.56
C ASP A 72 24.55 -3.62 16.27
N GLU A 73 25.68 -4.11 16.80
CA GLU A 73 26.13 -5.49 16.63
C GLU A 73 25.15 -6.54 17.17
N ARG A 74 24.44 -6.22 18.27
CA ARG A 74 23.49 -7.14 18.89
C ARG A 74 22.25 -7.27 18.01
N ILE A 75 21.74 -6.15 17.49
CA ILE A 75 20.63 -6.14 16.54
C ILE A 75 21.02 -6.90 15.27
N ARG A 76 22.19 -6.59 14.70
CA ARG A 76 22.70 -7.26 13.50
C ARG A 76 22.81 -8.77 13.70
N ALA A 77 23.40 -9.22 14.81
CA ALA A 77 23.54 -10.63 15.13
C ALA A 77 22.18 -11.33 15.28
N ALA A 78 21.21 -10.69 15.94
CA ALA A 78 19.86 -11.23 16.10
C ALA A 78 19.15 -11.42 14.76
N LEU A 79 19.23 -10.43 13.87
CA LEU A 79 18.66 -10.51 12.53
C LEU A 79 19.35 -11.59 11.70
N LEU A 80 20.68 -11.68 11.74
CA LEU A 80 21.44 -12.74 11.05
C LEU A 80 21.04 -14.15 11.50
N MET A 81 20.71 -14.33 12.79
CA MET A 81 20.28 -15.63 13.31
C MET A 81 18.95 -16.11 12.71
N LEU A 82 18.09 -15.21 12.23
CA LEU A 82 16.82 -15.57 11.59
C LEU A 82 17.02 -16.41 10.33
N GLY A 83 18.19 -16.37 9.68
CA GLY A 83 18.47 -17.23 8.53
C GLY A 83 18.36 -18.72 8.85
N LYS A 84 18.64 -19.10 10.12
CA LYS A 84 18.50 -20.49 10.60
C LYS A 84 17.05 -20.97 10.65
N THR A 85 16.07 -20.06 10.65
CA THR A 85 14.65 -20.44 10.64
C THR A 85 14.12 -20.64 9.23
N LEU A 86 14.93 -20.36 8.21
CA LEU A 86 14.57 -20.49 6.79
C LEU A 86 15.07 -21.80 6.17
N SER A 87 16.06 -22.47 6.78
CA SER A 87 16.55 -23.77 6.34
C SER A 87 15.42 -24.82 6.37
N HIS A 88 15.06 -25.32 5.18
CA HIS A 88 13.91 -26.17 4.96
C HIS A 88 14.24 -27.65 5.14
N ASP A 89 13.63 -28.31 6.14
CA ASP A 89 13.37 -29.75 6.12
C ASP A 89 11.86 -29.96 5.90
N PRO A 90 11.42 -30.41 4.70
CA PRO A 90 10.00 -30.57 4.36
C PRO A 90 9.26 -31.57 5.25
N LEU A 91 9.98 -32.42 6.00
CA LEU A 91 9.40 -33.47 6.83
C LEU A 91 9.21 -33.08 8.30
N CYS A 92 9.82 -31.97 8.76
CA CYS A 92 9.90 -31.68 10.19
C CYS A 92 9.30 -30.35 10.65
N ASP A 93 9.29 -29.28 9.85
CA ASP A 93 8.92 -27.94 10.35
C ASP A 93 7.97 -27.13 9.44
N GLY A 94 6.69 -27.09 9.82
CA GLY A 94 5.70 -26.22 9.18
C GLY A 94 5.99 -24.72 9.37
N ALA A 95 5.45 -23.86 8.50
CA ALA A 95 5.66 -22.40 8.54
C ALA A 95 5.36 -21.78 9.91
N GLU A 96 4.34 -22.26 10.62
CA GLU A 96 3.98 -21.81 11.96
C GLU A 96 5.06 -22.09 13.02
N ALA A 97 5.70 -23.27 12.98
CA ALA A 97 6.78 -23.62 13.89
C ALA A 97 8.01 -22.72 13.64
N ARG A 98 8.31 -22.46 12.36
CA ARG A 98 9.39 -21.56 11.94
C ARG A 98 9.12 -20.11 12.36
N ARG A 99 7.87 -19.62 12.22
CA ARG A 99 7.46 -18.30 12.73
C ARG A 99 7.67 -18.20 14.25
N ARG A 100 7.28 -19.22 15.02
CA ARG A 100 7.53 -19.25 16.48
C ARG A 100 9.02 -19.21 16.82
N GLN A 101 9.85 -19.98 16.11
CA GLN A 101 11.29 -19.99 16.34
C GLN A 101 11.93 -18.62 16.01
N ALA A 102 11.52 -18.01 14.90
CA ALA A 102 11.94 -16.66 14.53
C ALA A 102 11.51 -15.64 15.57
N GLN A 103 10.28 -15.73 16.09
CA GLN A 103 9.79 -14.87 17.15
C GLN A 103 10.61 -15.02 18.44
N MET A 104 10.98 -16.25 18.84
CA MET A 104 11.83 -16.48 20.02
C MET A 104 13.21 -15.82 19.89
N ILE A 105 13.79 -15.82 18.69
CA ILE A 105 15.07 -15.13 18.40
C ILE A 105 14.90 -13.61 18.56
N LEU A 106 13.81 -13.06 18.01
CA LEU A 106 13.49 -11.64 18.15
C LEU A 106 13.25 -11.26 19.62
N ASP A 107 12.48 -12.04 20.37
CA ASP A 107 12.13 -11.75 21.75
C ASP A 107 13.36 -11.67 22.67
N ALA A 108 14.37 -12.52 22.43
CA ALA A 108 15.62 -12.49 23.19
C ALA A 108 16.41 -11.17 23.05
N THR A 109 16.19 -10.43 21.97
CA THR A 109 16.89 -9.16 21.71
C THR A 109 15.99 -7.95 21.90
N PHE A 110 14.73 -8.04 21.47
CA PHE A 110 13.80 -6.93 21.37
C PHE A 110 12.66 -6.98 22.40
N GLY A 111 12.58 -8.02 23.23
CA GLY A 111 11.58 -8.12 24.30
C GLY A 111 10.13 -8.11 23.80
N GLY A 112 9.86 -8.65 22.60
CA GLY A 112 8.53 -8.68 21.99
C GLY A 112 8.11 -7.44 21.21
N ASN A 113 8.96 -6.41 21.15
CA ASN A 113 8.66 -5.16 20.43
C ASN A 113 8.71 -5.30 18.90
N ILE A 114 9.51 -6.26 18.40
CA ILE A 114 9.61 -6.60 16.98
C ILE A 114 9.01 -7.98 16.79
N LYS A 115 8.11 -8.11 15.82
CA LYS A 115 7.34 -9.33 15.58
C LYS A 115 7.48 -9.81 14.14
N VAL A 116 7.46 -11.13 13.98
CA VAL A 116 7.25 -11.77 12.68
C VAL A 116 5.80 -11.57 12.28
N ALA A 117 5.57 -11.27 11.00
CA ALA A 117 4.21 -11.13 10.48
C ALA A 117 3.40 -12.42 10.69
N ALA A 118 2.14 -12.28 11.10
CA ALA A 118 1.27 -13.42 11.46
C ALA A 118 1.18 -14.50 10.37
N HIS A 119 1.21 -14.07 9.10
CA HIS A 119 1.09 -14.90 7.91
C HIS A 119 2.39 -15.00 7.09
N ALA A 120 3.55 -14.75 7.71
CA ALA A 120 4.84 -14.88 7.00
C ALA A 120 5.01 -16.32 6.47
N ASP A 121 5.26 -16.49 5.18
CA ASP A 121 5.42 -17.79 4.51
C ASP A 121 6.65 -18.59 5.01
N MET A 122 7.66 -17.87 5.51
CA MET A 122 8.98 -18.37 5.86
C MET A 122 9.68 -19.09 4.68
N GLY A 123 9.37 -18.68 3.44
CA GLY A 123 9.75 -19.34 2.18
C GLY A 123 11.12 -18.93 1.63
N GLY A 124 11.99 -18.34 2.46
CA GLY A 124 13.30 -17.79 2.04
C GLY A 124 13.49 -16.33 2.42
N ASN A 125 12.48 -15.72 3.02
CA ASN A 125 12.57 -14.43 3.69
C ASN A 125 11.79 -14.48 5.02
N VAL A 126 12.01 -13.49 5.89
CA VAL A 126 11.22 -13.30 7.13
C VAL A 126 10.49 -11.97 7.04
N GLU A 127 9.17 -12.00 6.95
CA GLU A 127 8.33 -10.80 6.98
C GLU A 127 8.12 -10.30 8.42
N PHE A 128 8.13 -8.98 8.59
CA PHE A 128 7.91 -8.35 9.90
C PHE A 128 6.57 -7.63 9.97
N ASP A 129 6.03 -7.53 11.18
CA ASP A 129 4.93 -6.61 11.47
C ASP A 129 5.39 -5.16 11.27
N ARG A 130 4.46 -4.32 10.84
CA ARG A 130 4.67 -2.89 10.55
C ARG A 130 4.59 -2.03 11.81
N SER A 131 5.14 -2.52 12.91
CA SER A 131 5.02 -1.87 14.22
C SER A 131 5.86 -0.59 14.28
N ARG A 132 5.43 0.38 15.09
CA ARG A 132 6.23 1.59 15.35
C ARG A 132 7.63 1.26 15.86
N ALA A 133 7.74 0.29 16.78
CA ALA A 133 9.03 -0.11 17.34
C ALA A 133 9.98 -0.70 16.28
N PHE A 134 9.46 -1.39 15.26
CA PHE A 134 10.28 -1.86 14.15
C PHE A 134 10.86 -0.68 13.35
N PHE A 135 10.04 0.32 12.99
CA PHE A 135 10.51 1.49 12.25
C PHE A 135 11.44 2.40 13.07
N GLU A 136 11.19 2.58 14.38
CA GLU A 136 12.12 3.27 15.27
C GLU A 136 13.48 2.57 15.32
N MET A 137 13.51 1.24 15.43
CA MET A 137 14.74 0.44 15.38
C MET A 137 15.51 0.65 14.08
N LEU A 138 14.81 0.67 12.93
CA LEU A 138 15.43 0.94 11.63
C LEU A 138 16.03 2.35 11.57
N ALA A 139 15.25 3.37 11.96
CA ALA A 139 15.68 4.77 11.87
C ALA A 139 16.90 5.05 12.76
N GLU A 140 16.97 4.38 13.90
CA GLU A 140 18.10 4.52 14.80
C GLU A 140 19.33 3.80 14.27
N ASN A 141 19.19 2.62 13.66
CA ASN A 141 20.33 1.71 13.49
C ASN A 141 20.78 1.46 12.06
N PHE A 142 19.97 1.79 11.05
CA PHE A 142 20.22 1.39 9.66
C PHE A 142 20.44 2.57 8.72
N SER A 143 21.21 2.30 7.67
CA SER A 143 21.27 3.13 6.46
C SER A 143 20.69 2.35 5.28
N TYR A 144 19.98 3.05 4.40
CA TYR A 144 19.49 2.47 3.15
C TYR A 144 20.42 2.85 2.00
N VAL A 145 20.40 2.04 0.94
CA VAL A 145 21.17 2.27 -0.28
C VAL A 145 20.52 3.38 -1.10
N GLU A 146 21.28 4.43 -1.40
CA GLU A 146 20.84 5.54 -2.26
C GLU A 146 21.39 5.39 -3.69
N GLU A 147 22.59 4.82 -3.83
CA GLU A 147 23.27 4.62 -5.11
C GLU A 147 24.08 3.32 -5.11
N VAL A 148 24.12 2.68 -6.28
CA VAL A 148 24.83 1.43 -6.56
C VAL A 148 25.68 1.60 -7.83
N ASP A 149 26.88 1.04 -7.84
CA ASP A 149 27.62 0.73 -9.06
C ASP A 149 27.14 -0.63 -9.58
N ASP A 150 26.37 -0.61 -10.66
CA ASP A 150 25.59 -1.75 -11.16
C ASP A 150 26.31 -2.41 -12.35
N ASP A 151 26.87 -3.60 -12.17
CA ASP A 151 27.47 -4.36 -13.26
C ASP A 151 26.58 -5.56 -13.64
N PRO A 152 25.90 -5.55 -14.80
CA PRO A 152 25.06 -6.67 -15.24
C PRO A 152 25.81 -8.01 -15.36
N GLU A 153 27.13 -7.99 -15.60
CA GLU A 153 27.97 -9.20 -15.68
C GLU A 153 28.71 -9.48 -14.36
N GLY A 154 28.51 -8.63 -13.35
CA GLY A 154 29.28 -8.58 -12.11
C GLY A 154 28.44 -8.44 -10.86
N ILE A 155 29.04 -7.84 -9.84
CA ILE A 155 28.44 -7.64 -8.51
C ILE A 155 27.98 -6.20 -8.41
N ALA A 156 26.76 -6.00 -7.89
CA ALA A 156 26.24 -4.69 -7.55
C ALA A 156 26.82 -4.22 -6.21
N VAL A 157 27.49 -3.06 -6.20
CA VAL A 157 28.17 -2.54 -5.00
C VAL A 157 27.53 -1.21 -4.58
N PRO A 158 27.09 -1.05 -3.31
CA PRO A 158 26.58 0.23 -2.85
C PRO A 158 27.69 1.29 -2.86
N THR A 159 27.45 2.41 -3.55
CA THR A 159 28.38 3.55 -3.60
C THR A 159 27.96 4.68 -2.67
N LYS A 160 26.66 4.77 -2.35
CA LYS A 160 26.13 5.80 -1.45
C LYS A 160 25.05 5.22 -0.53
N LEU A 161 25.18 5.52 0.76
CA LEU A 161 24.25 5.15 1.81
C LEU A 161 23.69 6.40 2.49
N GLN A 162 22.45 6.32 2.97
CA GLN A 162 21.80 7.37 3.75
C GLN A 162 21.14 6.79 5.00
N PRO A 163 21.13 7.51 6.14
CA PRO A 163 20.36 7.08 7.30
C PRO A 163 18.88 6.86 6.94
N PHE A 164 18.27 5.80 7.47
CA PHE A 164 16.84 5.55 7.26
C PHE A 164 16.00 6.67 7.94
N PRO A 165 15.13 7.38 7.21
CA PRO A 165 14.58 8.65 7.71
C PRO A 165 13.29 8.52 8.54
N CYS A 166 12.60 7.38 8.52
CA CYS A 166 11.22 7.26 9.00
C CYS A 166 11.14 6.47 10.32
N LYS A 167 10.49 7.03 11.34
CA LYS A 167 10.32 6.39 12.67
C LYS A 167 9.00 5.64 12.81
N SER A 168 8.09 5.77 11.86
CA SER A 168 6.86 4.99 11.83
C SER A 168 6.55 4.50 10.42
N TYR A 169 5.67 3.51 10.34
CA TYR A 169 5.20 3.02 9.05
C TYR A 169 4.43 4.09 8.27
N GLY A 170 3.63 4.92 8.95
CA GLY A 170 2.92 6.03 8.33
C GLY A 170 3.87 7.05 7.71
N GLU A 171 4.89 7.48 8.46
CA GLU A 171 5.96 8.37 7.95
C GLU A 171 6.67 7.74 6.74
N TYR A 172 6.91 6.43 6.77
CA TYR A 172 7.52 5.72 5.65
C TYR A 172 6.63 5.72 4.41
N LEU A 173 5.33 5.49 4.55
CA LEU A 173 4.40 5.54 3.42
C LEU A 173 4.36 6.93 2.80
N GLU A 174 4.28 7.99 3.61
CA GLU A 174 4.34 9.38 3.13
C GLU A 174 5.66 9.63 2.38
N TRP A 175 6.79 9.30 3.00
CA TRP A 175 8.12 9.48 2.41
C TRP A 175 8.31 8.71 1.10
N TYR A 176 7.82 7.46 1.03
CA TYR A 176 7.92 6.61 -0.15
C TYR A 176 7.02 7.11 -1.28
N TYR A 177 5.76 7.44 -0.97
CA TYR A 177 4.79 7.86 -1.98
C TYR A 177 4.95 9.31 -2.43
N GLU A 178 5.56 10.20 -1.66
CA GLU A 178 6.00 11.51 -2.17
C GLU A 178 7.02 11.38 -3.32
N ARG A 179 7.77 10.29 -3.34
CA ARG A 179 8.87 10.03 -4.30
C ARG A 179 8.42 9.22 -5.49
N MET A 180 7.50 8.31 -5.26
CA MET A 180 6.81 7.61 -6.33
C MET A 180 5.82 8.60 -6.95
N ASP A 181 5.98 8.91 -8.24
CA ASP A 181 5.00 9.65 -9.06
C ASP A 181 3.69 8.84 -9.27
N ALA A 182 3.31 8.08 -8.25
CA ALA A 182 2.24 7.11 -8.27
C ALA A 182 0.91 7.88 -8.32
N ARG A 183 0.20 7.64 -9.42
CA ARG A 183 -1.21 8.00 -9.56
C ARG A 183 -2.08 7.27 -8.52
N SER A 184 -1.57 6.15 -7.99
CA SER A 184 -2.08 5.32 -6.89
C SER A 184 -1.37 5.68 -5.58
N TRP A 185 -1.88 6.70 -4.91
CA TRP A 185 -1.42 7.13 -3.58
C TRP A 185 -2.50 6.76 -2.57
N GLY A 186 -2.44 5.56 -1.99
CA GLY A 186 -3.24 5.33 -0.77
C GLY A 186 -3.57 3.92 -0.33
N TRP A 187 -3.38 2.87 -1.12
CA TRP A 187 -3.71 1.51 -0.69
C TRP A 187 -2.52 0.57 -0.61
N ASP A 188 -1.56 0.74 -1.51
CA ASP A 188 -0.50 -0.25 -1.67
C ASP A 188 0.48 -0.23 -0.50
N HIS A 189 0.24 -1.09 0.48
CA HIS A 189 1.11 -1.24 1.62
C HIS A 189 2.50 -1.72 1.19
N CYS A 190 3.54 -1.13 1.78
CA CYS A 190 4.86 -1.71 1.71
C CYS A 190 5.04 -2.82 2.76
N THR A 191 5.70 -3.90 2.34
CA THR A 191 6.04 -5.05 3.19
C THR A 191 7.50 -4.97 3.59
N PRO A 192 7.82 -4.94 4.89
CA PRO A 192 9.19 -5.11 5.38
C PRO A 192 9.51 -6.61 5.51
N CYS A 193 10.58 -7.06 4.85
CA CYS A 193 11.09 -8.41 5.02
C CYS A 193 12.62 -8.43 5.12
N LEU A 194 13.17 -9.45 5.78
CA LEU A 194 14.60 -9.75 5.77
C LEU A 194 14.89 -10.83 4.72
N VAL A 195 15.76 -10.50 3.77
CA VAL A 195 16.14 -11.34 2.63
C VAL A 195 17.55 -11.88 2.84
N PHE A 196 17.71 -13.20 2.81
CA PHE A 196 18.99 -13.88 3.01
C PHE A 196 19.66 -14.33 1.72
N GLU A 197 18.92 -15.03 0.85
CA GLU A 197 19.43 -15.60 -0.39
C GLU A 197 18.33 -15.62 -1.44
N GLY A 198 18.63 -15.16 -2.66
CA GLY A 198 17.67 -15.08 -3.75
C GLY A 198 16.45 -14.18 -3.44
N THR A 199 15.82 -13.66 -4.48
CA THR A 199 14.62 -12.80 -4.35
C THR A 199 13.39 -13.45 -4.96
N SER A 200 13.58 -14.66 -5.50
CA SER A 200 12.60 -15.53 -6.12
C SER A 200 11.59 -16.15 -5.15
N SER A 201 11.68 -15.83 -3.85
CA SER A 201 10.74 -16.28 -2.82
C SER A 201 10.06 -15.12 -2.09
N LEU A 202 10.19 -13.90 -2.60
CA LEU A 202 9.38 -12.76 -2.13
C LEU A 202 7.94 -12.95 -2.65
N GLY A 203 7.22 -13.92 -2.07
CA GLY A 203 5.88 -14.31 -2.47
C GLY A 203 4.79 -13.28 -2.12
N ASN A 204 3.60 -13.56 -2.63
CA ASN A 204 2.33 -12.83 -2.56
C ASN A 204 2.12 -11.71 -3.59
N TRP A 205 1.19 -12.02 -4.49
CA TRP A 205 0.69 -11.20 -5.57
C TRP A 205 -0.43 -10.29 -5.09
N HIS A 206 -0.30 -8.99 -5.36
CA HIS A 206 -1.41 -8.06 -5.31
C HIS A 206 -1.51 -7.38 -6.67
N PHE A 207 -2.60 -7.66 -7.39
CA PHE A 207 -2.98 -6.86 -8.54
C PHE A 207 -3.60 -5.58 -8.00
N THR A 208 -2.87 -4.48 -8.09
CA THR A 208 -3.41 -3.16 -7.77
C THR A 208 -3.77 -2.56 -9.12
N ARG A 209 -5.07 -2.53 -9.41
CA ARG A 209 -5.59 -1.93 -10.64
C ARG A 209 -5.51 -0.42 -10.40
N ASP A 210 -4.70 0.30 -11.18
CA ASP A 210 -4.74 1.76 -11.23
C ASP A 210 -6.15 2.20 -11.68
N GLY A 211 -7.05 2.36 -10.71
CA GLY A 211 -8.46 2.69 -10.93
C GLY A 211 -8.79 4.14 -10.61
N LEU A 212 -7.85 4.88 -9.99
CA LEU A 212 -7.98 6.32 -9.80
C LEU A 212 -7.60 7.07 -11.07
N GLU A 213 -8.52 7.88 -11.55
CA GLU A 213 -8.32 8.79 -12.65
C GLU A 213 -8.22 10.23 -12.13
N ARG A 214 -7.32 11.01 -12.74
CA ARG A 214 -7.22 12.46 -12.49
C ARG A 214 -7.71 13.20 -13.73
N PRO A 215 -8.91 13.81 -13.68
CA PRO A 215 -9.38 14.66 -14.76
C PRO A 215 -8.35 15.75 -15.09
N HIS A 216 -8.08 15.95 -16.38
CA HIS A 216 -7.11 16.96 -16.84
C HIS A 216 -7.52 18.41 -16.53
N PHE A 217 -8.77 18.63 -16.15
CA PHE A 217 -9.34 19.95 -15.92
C PHE A 217 -9.62 20.17 -14.43
N GLY A 218 -8.87 21.08 -13.82
CA GLY A 218 -9.14 21.58 -12.47
C GLY A 218 -10.23 22.67 -12.53
N LEU A 219 -11.29 22.50 -11.75
CA LEU A 219 -12.36 23.49 -11.63
C LEU A 219 -11.98 24.67 -10.74
N ASP A 220 -11.02 24.51 -9.84
CA ASP A 220 -10.56 25.48 -8.84
C ASP A 220 -10.31 26.90 -9.39
N ARG A 221 -9.77 27.00 -10.62
CA ARG A 221 -9.46 28.31 -11.23
C ARG A 221 -10.65 28.98 -11.90
N LEU A 222 -11.74 28.25 -12.12
CA LEU A 222 -12.87 28.66 -12.98
C LEU A 222 -14.22 28.49 -12.29
N PHE A 223 -14.26 27.88 -11.10
CA PHE A 223 -15.44 27.56 -10.34
C PHE A 223 -15.38 28.28 -8.99
N GLN A 224 -16.16 29.35 -8.88
CA GLN A 224 -16.39 30.05 -7.62
C GLN A 224 -17.72 29.59 -7.03
N ILE A 225 -17.69 29.08 -5.80
CA ILE A 225 -18.93 28.71 -5.12
C ILE A 225 -19.71 30.00 -4.83
N ASN A 226 -21.00 30.00 -5.20
CA ASN A 226 -21.87 31.10 -4.82
C ASN A 226 -21.90 31.21 -3.28
N PRO A 227 -21.66 32.38 -2.67
CA PRO A 227 -21.62 32.55 -1.21
C PRO A 227 -22.89 32.09 -0.47
N THR A 228 -24.02 31.93 -1.17
CA THR A 228 -25.27 31.44 -0.58
C THR A 228 -25.39 29.91 -0.54
N VAL A 229 -24.48 29.19 -1.21
CA VAL A 229 -24.46 27.72 -1.19
C VAL A 229 -23.75 27.27 0.08
N GLU A 230 -24.48 26.59 0.96
CA GLU A 230 -23.96 25.99 2.18
C GLU A 230 -23.35 24.61 1.92
N ASP A 231 -22.59 24.09 2.88
CA ASP A 231 -22.08 22.72 2.82
C ASP A 231 -23.18 21.74 3.21
N GLU A 232 -23.44 20.76 2.33
CA GLU A 232 -24.37 19.69 2.64
C GLU A 232 -23.73 18.68 3.60
N PRO A 233 -24.43 18.27 4.67
CA PRO A 233 -23.92 17.26 5.59
C PRO A 233 -23.90 15.90 4.91
N ALA A 234 -22.83 15.13 5.14
CA ALA A 234 -22.68 13.77 4.63
C ALA A 234 -22.88 12.73 5.75
N THR A 235 -23.63 11.67 5.47
CA THR A 235 -23.79 10.50 6.33
C THR A 235 -23.39 9.25 5.58
N VAL A 236 -22.63 8.37 6.22
CA VAL A 236 -22.11 7.14 5.62
C VAL A 236 -22.45 5.97 6.52
N ARG A 237 -22.96 4.89 5.93
CA ARG A 237 -23.19 3.61 6.61
C ARG A 237 -22.77 2.48 5.69
N LEU A 238 -22.11 1.48 6.25
CA LEU A 238 -21.78 0.25 5.57
C LEU A 238 -22.50 -0.90 6.28
N GLU A 239 -23.03 -1.84 5.53
CA GLU A 239 -23.62 -3.07 6.07
C GLU A 239 -23.20 -4.26 5.21
N MET A 240 -23.20 -5.45 5.81
CA MET A 240 -22.89 -6.70 5.11
C MET A 240 -23.90 -7.76 5.50
N GLU A 241 -24.49 -8.41 4.49
CA GLU A 241 -25.30 -9.60 4.73
C GLU A 241 -24.39 -10.84 4.83
N ASN A 242 -24.68 -11.73 5.79
CA ASN A 242 -23.87 -12.94 6.04
C ASN A 242 -23.86 -13.98 4.89
N ARG A 243 -24.52 -13.70 3.76
CA ARG A 243 -24.75 -14.68 2.70
C ARG A 243 -23.97 -14.40 1.42
N TRP A 244 -23.51 -13.17 1.22
CA TRP A 244 -22.89 -12.72 -0.02
C TRP A 244 -21.57 -12.02 0.27
N ASP A 245 -20.71 -11.94 -0.74
CA ASP A 245 -19.44 -11.23 -0.72
C ASP A 245 -19.62 -9.73 -1.04
N TRP A 246 -20.74 -9.16 -0.59
CA TRP A 246 -21.18 -7.80 -0.88
C TRP A 246 -21.21 -6.96 0.38
N ILE A 247 -20.63 -5.77 0.31
CA ILE A 247 -20.80 -4.71 1.32
C ILE A 247 -21.69 -3.64 0.71
N TYR A 248 -22.79 -3.30 1.36
CA TYR A 248 -23.68 -2.23 0.93
C TYR A 248 -23.20 -0.90 1.52
N LEU A 249 -22.92 0.07 0.66
CA LEU A 249 -22.58 1.44 1.00
C LEU A 249 -23.83 2.30 0.85
N HIS A 250 -24.25 2.91 1.95
CA HIS A 250 -25.30 3.94 1.99
C HIS A 250 -24.65 5.30 2.24
N LEU A 251 -24.83 6.22 1.30
CA LEU A 251 -24.34 7.59 1.38
C LEU A 251 -25.51 8.56 1.30
N GLY A 252 -25.70 9.37 2.34
CA GLY A 252 -26.60 10.52 2.33
C GLY A 252 -25.80 11.81 2.21
N VAL A 253 -26.24 12.73 1.36
CA VAL A 253 -25.67 14.10 1.24
C VAL A 253 -26.83 15.09 1.11
N GLY A 254 -27.11 15.83 2.18
CA GLY A 254 -28.31 16.68 2.24
C GLY A 254 -29.59 15.86 2.08
N SER A 255 -30.41 16.18 1.08
CA SER A 255 -31.60 15.41 0.70
C SER A 255 -31.34 14.29 -0.31
N GLN A 256 -30.10 14.13 -0.79
CA GLN A 256 -29.72 13.16 -1.82
C GLN A 256 -29.19 11.89 -1.15
N THR A 257 -29.49 10.74 -1.75
CA THR A 257 -29.08 9.44 -1.22
C THR A 257 -28.55 8.54 -2.32
N LEU A 258 -27.57 7.73 -1.97
CA LEU A 258 -26.98 6.73 -2.84
C LEU A 258 -26.83 5.41 -2.10
N ASP A 259 -27.29 4.34 -2.73
CA ASP A 259 -26.98 2.96 -2.36
C ASP A 259 -26.06 2.36 -3.43
N ALA A 260 -24.92 1.80 -3.00
CA ALA A 260 -23.95 1.15 -3.89
C ALA A 260 -23.49 -0.18 -3.29
N VAL A 261 -23.26 -1.17 -4.14
CA VAL A 261 -22.74 -2.50 -3.74
C VAL A 261 -21.23 -2.58 -3.97
N LEU A 262 -20.47 -2.87 -2.93
CA LEU A 262 -19.03 -3.16 -3.02
C LEU A 262 -18.86 -4.68 -3.08
N SER A 263 -18.68 -5.24 -4.26
CA SER A 263 -18.54 -6.69 -4.47
C SER A 263 -17.09 -7.16 -4.42
N ASN A 264 -16.81 -8.31 -3.82
CA ASN A 264 -15.48 -8.95 -3.89
C ASN A 264 -15.15 -9.50 -5.29
N SER A 265 -16.14 -9.70 -6.17
CA SER A 265 -15.90 -10.03 -7.59
C SER A 265 -15.19 -8.88 -8.32
N PHE A 266 -15.48 -7.63 -7.94
CA PHE A 266 -14.88 -6.42 -8.46
C PHE A 266 -14.51 -5.47 -7.31
N PRO A 267 -13.51 -5.83 -6.47
CA PRO A 267 -13.30 -5.23 -5.16
C PRO A 267 -12.97 -3.73 -5.26
N PRO A 268 -13.87 -2.83 -4.80
CA PRO A 268 -13.67 -1.39 -4.93
C PRO A 268 -13.22 -0.74 -3.61
N VAL A 269 -13.12 -1.50 -2.52
CA VAL A 269 -12.85 -0.99 -1.16
C VAL A 269 -11.50 -0.28 -1.12
N GLU A 270 -10.50 -0.89 -1.74
CA GLU A 270 -9.16 -0.34 -1.90
C GLU A 270 -9.20 1.02 -2.60
N LEU A 271 -9.81 1.09 -3.78
CA LEU A 271 -9.93 2.30 -4.59
C LEU A 271 -10.75 3.39 -3.90
N LEU A 272 -11.82 3.02 -3.17
CA LEU A 272 -12.60 3.94 -2.36
C LEU A 272 -11.73 4.60 -1.29
N ILE A 273 -10.86 3.84 -0.62
CA ILE A 273 -9.95 4.36 0.41
C ILE A 273 -8.89 5.28 -0.23
N GLU A 274 -8.33 4.91 -1.37
CA GLU A 274 -7.39 5.79 -2.09
C GLU A 274 -8.04 7.10 -2.53
N TRP A 275 -9.28 7.03 -3.03
CA TRP A 275 -10.07 8.20 -3.41
C TRP A 275 -10.30 9.13 -2.21
N LEU A 276 -10.73 8.58 -1.07
CA LEU A 276 -10.94 9.35 0.18
C LEU A 276 -9.65 9.97 0.72
N LYS A 277 -8.55 9.21 0.71
CA LYS A 277 -7.23 9.72 1.11
C LYS A 277 -6.77 10.87 0.21
N SER A 278 -7.01 10.78 -1.10
CA SER A 278 -6.72 11.84 -2.07
C SER A 278 -7.51 13.11 -1.77
N ILE A 279 -8.82 12.99 -1.51
CA ILE A 279 -9.67 14.10 -1.06
C ILE A 279 -9.14 14.71 0.24
N GLY A 280 -8.78 13.88 1.22
CA GLY A 280 -8.25 14.31 2.52
C GLY A 280 -6.98 15.15 2.42
N ARG A 281 -6.11 14.87 1.45
CA ARG A 281 -4.89 15.66 1.16
C ARG A 281 -5.15 16.88 0.29
N GLY A 282 -6.27 16.93 -0.44
CA GLY A 282 -6.56 17.98 -1.42
C GLY A 282 -5.96 17.67 -2.80
N ASP A 283 -5.63 16.40 -3.06
CA ASP A 283 -5.12 15.90 -4.33
C ASP A 283 -6.25 15.80 -5.36
N LEU A 284 -6.78 16.94 -5.78
CA LEU A 284 -7.97 17.07 -6.61
C LEU A 284 -7.62 17.66 -7.99
N PRO A 285 -8.41 17.40 -9.05
CA PRO A 285 -9.58 16.52 -9.07
C PRO A 285 -9.21 15.04 -9.08
N VAL A 286 -10.10 14.20 -8.57
CA VAL A 286 -9.89 12.74 -8.51
C VAL A 286 -11.21 12.00 -8.68
N ARG A 287 -11.18 10.88 -9.41
CA ARG A 287 -12.35 10.02 -9.61
C ARG A 287 -12.00 8.54 -9.69
N PHE A 288 -13.00 7.70 -9.41
CA PHE A 288 -12.95 6.26 -9.66
C PHE A 288 -14.35 5.73 -9.99
N GLN A 289 -14.44 4.43 -10.24
CA GLN A 289 -15.69 3.76 -10.58
C GLN A 289 -15.90 2.54 -9.68
N ILE A 290 -17.15 2.31 -9.29
CA ILE A 290 -17.62 1.10 -8.61
C ILE A 290 -18.45 0.29 -9.61
N GLU A 291 -18.07 -0.96 -9.82
CA GLU A 291 -18.81 -1.93 -10.65
C GLU A 291 -19.60 -2.86 -9.73
N GLU A 292 -20.93 -2.74 -9.76
CA GLU A 292 -21.85 -3.47 -8.86
C GLU A 292 -22.33 -4.79 -9.49
N GLU A 293 -21.46 -5.46 -10.26
CA GLU A 293 -21.83 -6.61 -11.11
C GLU A 293 -22.98 -6.29 -12.09
N GLY A 294 -23.02 -5.05 -12.56
CA GLY A 294 -24.02 -4.57 -13.51
C GLY A 294 -23.98 -3.04 -13.65
N PRO A 295 -24.68 -2.28 -12.80
CA PRO A 295 -24.56 -0.82 -12.78
C PRO A 295 -23.14 -0.38 -12.41
N GLU A 296 -22.66 0.67 -13.07
CA GLU A 296 -21.40 1.32 -12.72
C GLU A 296 -21.66 2.73 -12.21
N LYS A 297 -21.09 3.04 -11.04
CA LYS A 297 -21.20 4.36 -10.42
C LYS A 297 -19.85 5.04 -10.41
N LYS A 298 -19.81 6.24 -10.98
CA LYS A 298 -18.62 7.08 -11.06
C LYS A 298 -18.64 8.07 -9.92
N PHE A 299 -17.61 8.04 -9.09
CA PHE A 299 -17.41 8.94 -7.95
C PHE A 299 -16.36 9.96 -8.33
N GLU A 300 -16.71 11.25 -8.28
CA GLU A 300 -15.84 12.35 -8.65
C GLU A 300 -15.80 13.40 -7.53
N ALA A 301 -14.60 13.91 -7.26
CA ALA A 301 -14.39 15.05 -6.38
C ALA A 301 -13.53 16.11 -7.09
N TYR A 302 -14.02 17.35 -7.09
CA TYR A 302 -13.34 18.48 -7.70
C TYR A 302 -12.99 19.53 -6.65
N ALA A 303 -11.82 20.14 -6.81
CA ALA A 303 -11.44 21.33 -6.05
C ALA A 303 -12.33 22.53 -6.42
N THR A 304 -12.51 23.43 -5.47
CA THR A 304 -13.21 24.70 -5.63
C THR A 304 -12.28 25.86 -5.32
N ASP A 305 -12.79 27.09 -5.34
CA ASP A 305 -12.04 28.28 -4.91
C ASP A 305 -11.75 28.31 -3.40
N ASP A 306 -12.44 27.48 -2.61
CA ASP A 306 -12.19 27.25 -1.19
C ASP A 306 -11.56 25.85 -0.98
N PRO A 307 -10.33 25.74 -0.45
CA PRO A 307 -9.66 24.45 -0.26
C PRO A 307 -10.32 23.54 0.78
N ASP A 308 -11.23 24.04 1.61
CA ASP A 308 -11.98 23.24 2.58
C ASP A 308 -13.32 22.73 2.02
N ARG A 309 -13.69 23.14 0.80
CA ARG A 309 -14.95 22.77 0.14
C ARG A 309 -14.70 22.07 -1.18
N ILE A 310 -15.43 21.00 -1.45
CA ILE A 310 -15.34 20.25 -2.70
C ILE A 310 -16.70 20.17 -3.38
N LEU A 311 -16.68 20.10 -4.71
CA LEU A 311 -17.82 19.64 -5.49
C LEU A 311 -17.76 18.12 -5.58
N LEU A 312 -18.72 17.45 -4.93
CA LEU A 312 -18.92 16.01 -4.99
C LEU A 312 -19.95 15.68 -6.07
N ARG A 313 -19.58 14.78 -6.98
CA ARG A 313 -20.49 14.25 -8.01
C ARG A 313 -20.46 12.73 -8.00
N ILE A 314 -21.63 12.11 -7.94
CA ILE A 314 -21.76 10.66 -8.11
C ILE A 314 -22.82 10.39 -9.17
N LEU A 315 -22.39 9.72 -10.24
CA LEU A 315 -23.13 9.60 -11.48
C LEU A 315 -23.22 8.14 -11.90
N ASN A 316 -24.26 7.78 -12.65
CA ASN A 316 -24.28 6.55 -13.43
C ASN A 316 -23.28 6.69 -14.59
N ALA A 317 -22.33 5.75 -14.70
CA ALA A 317 -21.26 5.82 -15.68
C ALA A 317 -21.75 5.73 -17.14
N TYR A 318 -22.94 5.17 -17.37
CA TYR A 318 -23.48 4.86 -18.70
C TYR A 318 -24.70 5.71 -19.10
N CYS A 319 -25.17 6.61 -18.24
CA CYS A 319 -26.26 7.54 -18.58
C CYS A 319 -25.72 8.93 -18.93
N ASP A 320 -26.49 9.70 -19.70
CA ASP A 320 -26.19 11.10 -19.95
C ASP A 320 -26.06 11.87 -18.61
N GLU A 321 -25.10 12.82 -18.55
CA GLU A 321 -24.69 13.50 -17.31
C GLU A 321 -25.82 14.22 -16.56
N GLN A 322 -26.98 14.43 -17.18
CA GLN A 322 -28.15 15.08 -16.58
C GLN A 322 -29.23 14.11 -16.08
N GLU A 323 -29.27 12.87 -16.59
CA GLU A 323 -30.26 11.86 -16.21
C GLU A 323 -29.70 10.79 -15.26
N GLY A 324 -28.37 10.74 -15.09
CA GLY A 324 -27.67 9.78 -14.26
C GLY A 324 -27.13 10.31 -12.93
N VAL A 325 -27.51 11.51 -12.46
CA VAL A 325 -26.97 12.11 -11.24
C VAL A 325 -27.61 11.50 -9.99
N PHE A 326 -26.81 10.87 -9.13
CA PHE A 326 -27.25 10.41 -7.80
C PHE A 326 -26.99 11.47 -6.74
N ILE A 327 -25.79 12.04 -6.75
CA ILE A 327 -25.35 13.08 -5.81
C ILE A 327 -24.64 14.16 -6.61
N GLU A 328 -25.06 15.41 -6.45
CA GLU A 328 -24.29 16.60 -6.82
C GLU A 328 -24.45 17.65 -5.74
N ALA A 329 -23.37 17.94 -5.00
CA ALA A 329 -23.42 18.83 -3.85
C ALA A 329 -22.06 19.45 -3.53
N ILE A 330 -22.09 20.61 -2.86
CA ILE A 330 -20.93 21.15 -2.18
C ILE A 330 -20.88 20.58 -0.78
N VAL A 331 -19.74 20.01 -0.40
CA VAL A 331 -19.53 19.43 0.94
C VAL A 331 -18.24 19.94 1.56
N ASN A 332 -18.21 19.99 2.88
CA ASN A 332 -16.98 20.23 3.61
C ASN A 332 -16.03 19.04 3.45
N ARG A 333 -14.84 19.27 2.90
CA ARG A 333 -13.86 18.25 2.53
C ARG A 333 -13.46 17.35 3.69
N ARG A 334 -13.15 17.96 4.85
CA ARG A 334 -12.69 17.22 6.04
C ARG A 334 -13.82 16.42 6.65
N GLN A 335 -15.00 17.04 6.82
CA GLN A 335 -16.16 16.36 7.40
C GLN A 335 -16.61 15.18 6.53
N PHE A 336 -16.60 15.33 5.21
CA PHE A 336 -16.92 14.25 4.27
C PHE A 336 -15.97 13.06 4.42
N VAL A 337 -14.66 13.31 4.41
CA VAL A 337 -13.64 12.27 4.58
C VAL A 337 -13.74 11.61 5.95
N ASP A 338 -13.97 12.38 7.00
CA ASP A 338 -14.11 11.87 8.36
C ASP A 338 -15.36 11.00 8.52
N ALA A 339 -16.47 11.35 7.87
CA ALA A 339 -17.70 10.54 7.88
C ALA A 339 -17.46 9.13 7.31
N PHE A 340 -16.79 9.04 6.16
CA PHE A 340 -16.37 7.76 5.59
C PHE A 340 -15.41 7.00 6.50
N ARG A 341 -14.35 7.67 6.97
CA ARG A 341 -13.32 7.04 7.80
C ARG A 341 -13.92 6.42 9.07
N ILE A 342 -14.83 7.14 9.74
CA ILE A 342 -15.52 6.65 10.93
C ILE A 342 -16.40 5.44 10.60
N ALA A 343 -17.24 5.54 9.57
CA ALA A 343 -18.16 4.48 9.18
C ALA A 343 -17.42 3.19 8.77
N MET A 344 -16.36 3.32 7.96
CA MET A 344 -15.53 2.18 7.55
C MET A 344 -14.82 1.54 8.74
N ARG A 345 -14.22 2.35 9.62
CA ARG A 345 -13.54 1.82 10.81
C ARG A 345 -14.49 1.04 11.71
N GLU A 346 -15.70 1.55 11.92
CA GLU A 346 -16.71 0.86 12.72
C GLU A 346 -17.13 -0.45 12.06
N PHE A 347 -17.51 -0.40 10.78
CA PHE A 347 -17.91 -1.57 10.01
C PHE A 347 -16.88 -2.70 10.04
N PHE A 348 -15.60 -2.41 9.76
CA PHE A 348 -14.55 -3.42 9.77
C PHE A 348 -14.21 -3.95 11.16
N ARG A 349 -14.61 -3.27 12.24
CA ARG A 349 -14.45 -3.75 13.63
C ARG A 349 -15.61 -4.62 14.09
N THR A 350 -16.84 -4.34 13.65
CA THR A 350 -18.04 -4.88 14.29
C THR A 350 -18.92 -5.72 13.37
N GLU A 351 -18.94 -5.44 12.07
CA GLU A 351 -19.91 -6.03 11.13
C GLU A 351 -19.26 -6.83 10.00
N PHE A 352 -18.02 -6.54 9.62
CA PHE A 352 -17.35 -7.23 8.51
C PHE A 352 -17.19 -8.74 8.77
N ASN A 353 -17.72 -9.54 7.86
CA ASN A 353 -17.62 -10.99 7.91
C ASN A 353 -16.59 -11.50 6.88
N PRO A 354 -15.36 -11.86 7.31
CA PRO A 354 -14.33 -12.33 6.39
C PRO A 354 -14.70 -13.65 5.70
N GLU A 355 -15.46 -14.53 6.35
CA GLU A 355 -15.85 -15.82 5.74
C GLU A 355 -16.81 -15.61 4.58
N ALA A 356 -17.78 -14.70 4.74
CA ALA A 356 -18.70 -14.32 3.68
C ALA A 356 -17.99 -13.59 2.54
N TRP A 357 -17.04 -12.71 2.86
CA TRP A 357 -16.27 -11.95 1.85
C TRP A 357 -15.41 -12.85 0.97
N TYR A 358 -14.69 -13.82 1.55
CA TYR A 358 -13.69 -14.60 0.79
C TYR A 358 -14.21 -15.88 0.13
N CYS A 359 -15.44 -16.31 0.43
CA CYS A 359 -16.10 -17.51 -0.11
C CYS A 359 -15.20 -18.77 -0.14
N VAL A 360 -15.44 -19.72 0.77
CA VAL A 360 -14.64 -20.94 1.04
C VAL A 360 -14.34 -21.83 -0.19
N THR A 361 -14.98 -21.59 -1.34
CA THR A 361 -14.85 -22.39 -2.57
C THR A 361 -13.65 -22.01 -3.47
N CYS A 362 -13.04 -20.84 -3.29
CA CYS A 362 -11.80 -20.49 -3.99
C CYS A 362 -10.61 -21.06 -3.21
N GLY A 363 -10.30 -22.33 -3.45
CA GLY A 363 -9.06 -22.93 -2.96
C GLY A 363 -7.85 -22.09 -3.37
N GLU A 364 -6.96 -21.86 -2.40
CA GLU A 364 -5.67 -21.17 -2.54
C GLU A 364 -5.77 -19.64 -2.75
N TYR A 365 -5.48 -18.89 -1.69
CA TYR A 365 -4.23 -18.15 -1.46
C TYR A 365 -4.43 -17.33 -0.19
N GLU A 366 -3.43 -17.31 0.69
CA GLU A 366 -3.37 -16.52 1.93
C GLU A 366 -3.36 -15.01 1.63
N ARG A 367 -4.46 -14.47 1.09
CA ARG A 367 -4.66 -13.02 1.02
C ARG A 367 -4.77 -12.52 2.48
N PRO A 368 -4.05 -11.45 2.86
CA PRO A 368 -4.27 -10.86 4.17
C PRO A 368 -5.75 -10.43 4.26
N HIS A 369 -6.42 -10.75 5.36
CA HIS A 369 -7.83 -10.44 5.52
C HIS A 369 -8.06 -8.93 5.37
N LEU A 370 -8.97 -8.52 4.49
CA LEU A 370 -9.25 -7.13 4.12
C LEU A 370 -9.49 -6.27 5.37
N GLY A 371 -10.25 -6.79 6.33
CA GLY A 371 -10.47 -6.14 7.62
C GLY A 371 -9.18 -5.85 8.38
N ASP A 372 -8.26 -6.82 8.48
CA ASP A 372 -6.98 -6.64 9.16
C ASP A 372 -6.12 -5.59 8.47
N GLN A 373 -6.11 -5.58 7.13
CA GLN A 373 -5.37 -4.56 6.36
C GLN A 373 -5.92 -3.15 6.64
N ILE A 374 -7.24 -2.98 6.62
CA ILE A 374 -7.91 -1.70 6.86
C ILE A 374 -7.64 -1.22 8.28
N LEU A 375 -7.79 -2.09 9.28
CA LEU A 375 -7.59 -1.72 10.67
C LEU A 375 -6.12 -1.47 11.03
N ALA A 376 -5.19 -2.06 10.28
CA ALA A 376 -3.76 -1.82 10.42
C ALA A 376 -3.29 -0.54 9.70
N ASP A 377 -4.07 0.01 8.77
CA ASP A 377 -3.69 1.21 8.04
C ASP A 377 -3.66 2.44 8.96
N PRO A 378 -2.54 3.20 9.00
CA PRO A 378 -2.40 4.38 9.87
C PRO A 378 -3.51 5.43 9.70
N TRP A 379 -4.12 5.52 8.51
CA TRP A 379 -5.19 6.46 8.22
C TRP A 379 -6.44 6.24 9.08
N PHE A 380 -6.70 4.99 9.51
CA PHE A 380 -7.81 4.66 10.40
C PHE A 380 -7.45 4.71 11.91
N GLN A 381 -6.16 4.87 12.24
CA GLN A 381 -5.67 4.88 13.62
C GLN A 381 -5.73 6.25 14.29
N VAL A 382 -6.06 7.31 13.54
CA VAL A 382 -6.15 8.70 14.03
C VAL A 382 -7.50 8.99 14.70
#